data_AF-A0A938SCY6-F1
#
_entry.id   AF-A0A938SCY6-F1
#
_cell.length_a   1.000
_cell.length_b   1.000
_cell.length_c   1.000
_cell.angle_alpha   90.00
_cell.angle_beta   90.00
_cell.angle_gamma   90.00
#
_symmetry.space_group_name_H-M   'P 1'
#
loop_
_entity.id
_entity.type
_entity.pdbx_description
1 polymer ?
#
loop_
_entity_poly.entity_id
_entity_poly.type
_entity_poly.pdbx_seq_one_letter_code
_entity_poly.pdbx_strand_id
1 'polypeptide(L)'
;MRATMDRMEYQTVVLAALLHDVGKYFQRGALGLAGQHPQLGADFVSAWRDRFAQCVNADVLRTLVQKHHEGTVDGIADGHTRALARLISHADHFSAAERTERAIAFQDFRTTALAPTFVHVRLLSDKSPEDCRLAHSELGRAHEEPPIFPQPGRQAPEHEVNEHIRAFGAAFTELADRLNWKDFPTVYAHLLSLLHRFTWCIASDTQTDPPDLSLYDHLRVTSAIAACLYRFHAEGGTLDDGTLKNPPPQRCAVLVGDLSGIQGYLYHIATVGAGGVARRLRARSFGLQMLAEVASLKVLHAFDLPLANVLMASGGKFYVLLPNLPTASETLTALQRDSDKWLLASFHGELALSLAWMPVADRQFGTGAESGGFSQVLRELYPRLRDQKQRRLHGVLTDARGWQESEFLRPPFPADRSACPSCHRFPAEFTIAPDDPEDKEVCQKCFDDAQLGSRLTRAEFVGFYDRAERGSACLGWTVCVADDPHALPPNPALVARLNSSDLSHVPHVPAKFAFLTNYVPREDDGKVKPFETIAGEGPLAVIKADVDHLGQVFQDGLRRDAPPSFDTPSRIASLSRQMDYFFSGWMQWLLESEFPGFYAVYSGGDDLLLVGPMAE
;
A
#
# COMPACT_ATOMS: atom_id res chain seq x y z
N MET A 1 18.24 -24.25 -15.46
CA MET A 1 18.67 -23.26 -16.46
C MET A 1 17.48 -22.48 -17.02
N ARG A 2 16.51 -23.11 -17.71
CA ARG A 2 15.32 -22.41 -18.27
C ARG A 2 14.47 -21.68 -17.21
N ALA A 3 14.04 -22.36 -16.14
CA ALA A 3 13.30 -21.73 -15.03
C ALA A 3 14.08 -20.60 -14.31
N THR A 4 15.42 -20.64 -14.35
CA THR A 4 16.28 -19.58 -13.79
C THR A 4 16.38 -18.39 -14.75
N MET A 5 16.45 -18.65 -16.06
CA MET A 5 16.45 -17.62 -17.11
C MET A 5 15.11 -16.90 -17.19
N ASP A 6 13.99 -17.64 -17.14
CA ASP A 6 12.64 -17.07 -17.16
C ASP A 6 12.38 -16.19 -15.91
N ARG A 7 12.99 -16.54 -14.77
CA ARG A 7 12.95 -15.73 -13.54
C ARG A 7 13.76 -14.44 -13.66
N MET A 8 15.00 -14.51 -14.15
CA MET A 8 15.85 -13.33 -14.33
C MET A 8 15.25 -12.37 -15.37
N GLU A 9 14.66 -12.90 -16.43
CA GLU A 9 13.95 -12.10 -17.45
C GLU A 9 12.74 -11.37 -16.85
N TYR A 10 11.89 -12.07 -16.11
CA TYR A 10 10.76 -11.47 -15.39
C TYR A 10 11.21 -10.32 -14.48
N GLN A 11 12.25 -10.57 -13.67
CA GLN A 11 12.84 -9.59 -12.77
C GLN A 11 13.39 -8.37 -13.53
N THR A 12 13.99 -8.60 -14.69
CA THR A 12 14.49 -7.55 -15.58
C THR A 12 13.36 -6.67 -16.11
N VAL A 13 12.24 -7.27 -16.55
CA VAL A 13 11.06 -6.54 -17.05
C VAL A 13 10.41 -5.70 -15.97
N VAL A 14 10.18 -6.28 -14.80
CA VAL A 14 9.56 -5.59 -13.65
C VAL A 14 10.42 -4.41 -13.19
N LEU A 15 11.74 -4.61 -13.09
CA LEU A 15 12.65 -3.52 -12.71
C LEU A 15 12.79 -2.46 -13.81
N ALA A 16 12.80 -2.86 -15.09
CA ALA A 16 12.83 -1.91 -16.20
C ALA A 16 11.58 -1.04 -16.21
N ALA A 17 10.40 -1.62 -15.98
CA ALA A 17 9.14 -0.89 -15.88
C ALA A 17 9.11 0.06 -14.67
N LEU A 18 9.74 -0.31 -13.54
CA LEU A 18 9.89 0.61 -12.40
C LEU A 18 10.85 1.78 -12.68
N LEU A 19 11.84 1.60 -13.56
CA LEU A 19 12.89 2.59 -13.83
C LEU A 19 12.75 3.33 -15.17
N HIS A 20 11.79 2.97 -16.03
CA HIS A 20 11.71 3.46 -17.41
C HIS A 20 11.76 4.99 -17.52
N ASP A 21 11.08 5.67 -16.60
CA ASP A 21 10.95 7.13 -16.57
C ASP A 21 11.75 7.82 -15.45
N VAL A 22 12.65 7.09 -14.78
CA VAL A 22 13.52 7.69 -13.73
C VAL A 22 14.36 8.84 -14.30
N GLY A 23 14.66 8.81 -15.60
CA GLY A 23 15.35 9.88 -16.30
C GLY A 23 14.62 11.23 -16.27
N LYS A 24 13.28 11.25 -16.15
CA LYS A 24 12.50 12.50 -16.04
C LYS A 24 12.86 13.25 -14.76
N TYR A 25 13.13 12.53 -13.68
CA TYR A 25 13.57 13.11 -12.42
C TYR A 25 14.93 13.82 -12.57
N PHE A 26 15.90 13.16 -13.21
CA PHE A 26 17.22 13.74 -13.45
C PHE A 26 17.20 14.89 -14.46
N GLN A 27 16.32 14.82 -15.48
CA GLN A 27 16.20 15.84 -16.52
C GLN A 27 15.74 17.20 -15.98
N ARG A 28 15.01 17.19 -14.85
CA ARG A 28 14.57 18.42 -14.16
C ARG A 28 15.73 19.22 -13.57
N GLY A 29 16.82 18.56 -13.18
CA GLY A 29 17.97 19.22 -12.59
C GLY A 29 18.85 19.93 -13.61
N ALA A 30 19.36 21.11 -13.26
CA ALA A 30 20.39 21.82 -13.99
C ALA A 30 21.81 21.36 -13.55
N LEU A 31 22.03 20.05 -13.47
CA LEU A 31 23.26 19.44 -12.95
C LEU A 31 24.32 19.16 -14.03
N GLY A 32 24.22 19.81 -15.20
CA GLY A 32 25.12 19.57 -16.34
C GLY A 32 24.87 18.24 -17.07
N LEU A 33 23.78 17.54 -16.74
CA LEU A 33 23.32 16.36 -17.47
C LEU A 33 22.60 16.78 -18.75
N ALA A 34 23.09 16.32 -19.90
CA ALA A 34 22.50 16.61 -21.21
C ALA A 34 21.93 15.33 -21.81
N GLY A 35 20.66 15.37 -22.23
CA GLY A 35 20.00 14.22 -22.85
C GLY A 35 18.48 14.27 -22.73
N GLN A 36 17.80 13.45 -23.53
CA GLN A 36 16.39 13.13 -23.30
C GLN A 36 16.26 12.15 -22.12
N HIS A 37 15.11 12.16 -21.45
CA HIS A 37 14.90 11.31 -20.26
C HIS A 37 15.19 9.82 -20.49
N PRO A 38 14.90 9.17 -21.65
CA PRO A 38 15.19 7.75 -21.78
C PRO A 38 16.70 7.47 -21.78
N GLN A 39 17.51 8.40 -22.30
CA GLN A 39 18.96 8.30 -22.24
C GLN A 39 19.47 8.47 -20.81
N LEU A 40 18.96 9.46 -20.07
CA LEU A 40 19.35 9.69 -18.67
C LEU A 40 19.00 8.49 -17.76
N GLY A 41 17.84 7.85 -17.99
CA GLY A 41 17.49 6.61 -17.31
C GLY A 41 18.44 5.46 -17.65
N ALA A 42 18.82 5.32 -18.92
CA ALA A 42 19.79 4.31 -19.36
C ALA A 42 21.19 4.56 -18.80
N ASP A 43 21.60 5.83 -18.68
CA ASP A 43 22.87 6.25 -18.09
C ASP A 43 22.90 5.93 -16.59
N PHE A 44 21.79 6.16 -15.88
CA PHE A 44 21.63 5.74 -14.49
C PHE A 44 21.81 4.21 -14.32
N VAL A 45 21.16 3.40 -15.15
CA VAL A 45 21.35 1.94 -15.13
C VAL A 45 22.82 1.58 -15.44
N SER A 46 23.43 2.27 -16.39
CA SER A 46 24.82 2.03 -16.80
C SER A 46 25.82 2.35 -15.69
N ALA A 47 25.59 3.43 -14.93
CA ALA A 47 26.43 3.83 -13.81
C ALA A 47 26.50 2.76 -12.70
N TRP A 48 25.44 1.95 -12.57
CA TRP A 48 25.33 0.90 -11.55
C TRP A 48 25.21 -0.50 -12.15
N ARG A 49 25.71 -0.69 -13.39
CA ARG A 49 25.56 -1.93 -14.16
C ARG A 49 25.99 -3.18 -13.37
N ASP A 50 27.16 -3.13 -12.74
CA ASP A 50 27.73 -4.28 -12.01
C ASP A 50 26.92 -4.64 -10.76
N ARG A 51 26.19 -3.69 -10.19
CA ARG A 51 25.26 -3.92 -9.09
C ARG A 51 23.98 -4.59 -9.58
N PHE A 52 23.35 -4.04 -10.62
CA PHE A 52 22.14 -4.62 -11.22
C PHE A 52 22.37 -6.03 -11.80
N ALA A 53 23.54 -6.27 -12.40
CA ALA A 53 23.90 -7.58 -12.98
C ALA A 53 23.90 -8.74 -11.97
N GLN A 54 23.83 -8.47 -10.66
CA GLN A 54 23.77 -9.50 -9.63
C GLN A 54 22.40 -10.18 -9.51
N CYS A 55 21.31 -9.53 -9.96
CA CYS A 55 19.96 -10.09 -9.90
C CYS A 55 19.15 -9.99 -11.20
N VAL A 56 19.59 -9.19 -12.19
CA VAL A 56 18.90 -9.02 -13.48
C VAL A 56 19.88 -9.04 -14.66
N ASN A 57 19.35 -9.13 -15.88
CA ASN A 57 20.15 -8.89 -17.08
C ASN A 57 20.33 -7.38 -17.29
N ALA A 58 21.47 -6.84 -16.86
CA ALA A 58 21.73 -5.39 -16.87
C ALA A 58 21.73 -4.75 -18.27
N ASP A 59 22.12 -5.49 -19.31
CA ASP A 59 22.17 -4.97 -20.68
C ASP A 59 20.77 -4.90 -21.31
N VAL A 60 19.93 -5.91 -21.03
CA VAL A 60 18.50 -5.89 -21.37
C VAL A 60 17.80 -4.81 -20.56
N LEU A 61 18.01 -4.72 -19.23
CA LEU A 61 17.46 -3.66 -18.37
C LEU A 61 17.72 -2.27 -18.96
N ARG A 62 18.99 -1.97 -19.29
CA ARG A 62 19.39 -0.70 -19.89
C ARG A 62 18.64 -0.43 -21.20
N THR A 63 18.53 -1.44 -22.07
CA THR A 63 17.86 -1.33 -23.36
C THR A 63 16.37 -1.05 -23.18
N LEU A 64 15.71 -1.75 -22.26
CA LEU A 64 14.30 -1.59 -21.94
C LEU A 64 14.01 -0.20 -21.36
N VAL A 65 14.85 0.29 -20.44
CA VAL A 65 14.73 1.66 -19.91
C VAL A 65 14.94 2.70 -21.00
N GLN A 66 15.89 2.49 -21.92
CA GLN A 66 16.18 3.44 -23.00
C GLN A 66 15.10 3.48 -24.09
N LYS A 67 14.49 2.34 -24.43
CA LYS A 67 13.64 2.16 -25.62
C LYS A 67 12.25 1.65 -25.28
N HIS A 68 11.55 2.36 -24.40
CA HIS A 68 10.19 2.01 -23.98
C HIS A 68 9.08 2.79 -24.69
N HIS A 69 9.39 3.89 -25.40
CA HIS A 69 8.38 4.60 -26.20
C HIS A 69 8.09 3.85 -27.51
N GLU A 70 6.81 3.78 -27.92
CA GLU A 70 6.36 3.05 -29.13
C GLU A 70 7.24 3.28 -30.36
N GLY A 71 7.61 4.54 -30.66
CA GLY A 71 8.43 4.89 -31.82
C GLY A 71 9.89 4.42 -31.76
N THR A 72 10.39 4.01 -30.59
CA THR A 72 11.77 3.55 -30.40
C THR A 72 11.90 2.03 -30.29
N VAL A 73 10.82 1.34 -29.93
CA VAL A 73 10.77 -0.11 -29.75
C VAL A 73 11.15 -0.83 -31.05
N ASP A 74 10.63 -0.39 -32.19
CA ASP A 74 10.88 -1.03 -33.49
C ASP A 74 12.35 -1.04 -33.91
N GLY A 75 13.17 -0.14 -33.34
CA GLY A 75 14.61 -0.06 -33.56
C GLY A 75 15.45 -1.02 -32.70
N ILE A 76 14.86 -1.96 -31.96
CA ILE A 76 15.58 -3.00 -31.20
C ILE A 76 15.84 -4.19 -32.12
N ALA A 77 17.11 -4.56 -32.36
CA ALA A 77 17.44 -5.65 -33.28
C ALA A 77 16.91 -7.01 -32.82
N ASP A 78 17.16 -7.38 -31.57
CA ASP A 78 16.72 -8.65 -30.98
C ASP A 78 15.18 -8.70 -30.84
N GLY A 79 14.55 -9.70 -31.46
CA GLY A 79 13.09 -9.82 -31.51
C GLY A 79 12.45 -10.05 -30.15
N HIS A 80 13.14 -10.77 -29.26
CA HIS A 80 12.65 -11.06 -27.91
C HIS A 80 12.72 -9.82 -27.01
N THR A 81 13.87 -9.14 -26.98
CA THR A 81 14.03 -7.87 -26.27
C THR A 81 13.06 -6.81 -26.77
N ARG A 82 12.76 -6.80 -28.09
CA ARG A 82 11.73 -5.94 -28.68
C ARG A 82 10.33 -6.24 -28.14
N ALA A 83 9.99 -7.52 -27.99
CA ALA A 83 8.75 -7.95 -27.36
C ALA A 83 8.66 -7.41 -25.92
N LEU A 84 9.71 -7.59 -25.12
CA LEU A 84 9.76 -7.09 -23.74
C LEU A 84 9.61 -5.55 -23.67
N ALA A 85 10.25 -4.82 -24.59
CA ALA A 85 10.13 -3.37 -24.67
C ALA A 85 8.71 -2.91 -25.04
N ARG A 86 8.06 -3.60 -25.98
CA ARG A 86 6.66 -3.33 -26.34
C ARG A 86 5.71 -3.60 -25.17
N LEU A 87 5.98 -4.64 -24.40
CA LEU A 87 5.22 -4.95 -23.19
C LEU A 87 5.29 -3.81 -22.17
N ILE A 88 6.49 -3.25 -21.94
CA ILE A 88 6.67 -2.09 -21.06
C ILE A 88 5.98 -0.84 -21.65
N SER A 89 6.07 -0.63 -22.96
CA SER A 89 5.36 0.46 -23.65
C SER A 89 3.85 0.39 -23.44
N HIS A 90 3.26 -0.81 -23.49
CA HIS A 90 1.84 -0.99 -23.17
C HIS A 90 1.52 -0.71 -21.71
N ALA A 91 2.40 -1.15 -20.80
CA ALA A 91 2.21 -0.93 -19.37
C ALA A 91 2.26 0.57 -19.00
N ASP A 92 3.18 1.31 -19.62
CA ASP A 92 3.31 2.77 -19.50
C ASP A 92 2.06 3.48 -20.04
N HIS A 93 1.56 3.06 -21.21
CA HIS A 93 0.30 3.58 -21.74
C HIS A 93 -0.87 3.32 -20.78
N PHE A 94 -1.00 2.11 -20.24
CA PHE A 94 -2.11 1.73 -19.36
C PHE A 94 -2.07 2.37 -17.97
N SER A 95 -0.92 2.85 -17.49
CA SER A 95 -0.84 3.53 -16.19
C SER A 95 -1.37 4.97 -16.27
N ALA A 96 -1.25 5.66 -17.41
CA ALA A 96 -1.59 7.08 -17.57
C ALA A 96 -2.24 7.41 -18.94
N ALA A 97 -3.23 6.62 -19.38
CA ALA A 97 -3.91 6.79 -20.67
C ALA A 97 -4.97 7.93 -20.70
N GLU A 98 -4.62 9.11 -20.19
CA GLU A 98 -5.39 10.33 -20.44
C GLU A 98 -5.24 10.82 -21.90
N ARG A 99 -6.33 11.36 -22.45
CA ARG A 99 -6.30 12.12 -23.70
C ARG A 99 -6.69 13.56 -23.41
N THR A 100 -5.69 14.43 -23.33
CA THR A 100 -5.92 15.88 -23.19
C THR A 100 -5.84 16.50 -24.59
N GLU A 101 -6.98 16.80 -25.21
CA GLU A 101 -7.04 17.47 -26.53
C GLU A 101 -6.72 18.97 -26.49
N ARG A 102 -6.51 19.54 -25.29
CA ARG A 102 -6.26 20.98 -25.16
C ARG A 102 -4.80 21.31 -25.50
N ALA A 103 -4.62 22.31 -26.36
CA ALA A 103 -3.34 22.98 -26.53
C ALA A 103 -2.91 23.58 -25.18
N ILE A 104 -1.97 22.93 -24.50
CA ILE A 104 -1.49 23.33 -23.18
C ILE A 104 -0.58 24.56 -23.35
N ALA A 105 -0.74 25.55 -22.47
CA ALA A 105 0.20 26.66 -22.38
C ALA A 105 1.60 26.11 -22.05
N PHE A 106 2.65 26.61 -22.70
CA PHE A 106 4.01 26.15 -22.45
C PHE A 106 4.33 26.17 -20.94
N GLN A 107 4.60 25.00 -20.36
CA GLN A 107 5.08 24.85 -19.00
C GLN A 107 6.56 24.43 -19.02
N ASP A 108 7.38 25.04 -18.18
CA ASP A 108 8.77 24.61 -18.00
C ASP A 108 8.81 23.33 -17.17
N PHE A 109 9.05 22.20 -17.84
CA PHE A 109 9.09 20.87 -17.21
C PHE A 109 10.04 20.78 -16.02
N ARG A 110 11.05 21.67 -15.93
CA ARG A 110 12.02 21.69 -14.82
C ARG A 110 11.41 22.23 -13.53
N THR A 111 10.60 23.28 -13.64
CA THR A 111 10.09 24.05 -12.48
C THR A 111 8.62 23.78 -12.20
N THR A 112 7.90 23.10 -13.10
CA THR A 112 6.52 22.66 -12.86
C THR A 112 6.43 21.70 -11.67
N ALA A 113 5.75 22.16 -10.63
CA ALA A 113 5.42 21.40 -9.43
C ALA A 113 4.15 20.54 -9.62
N LEU A 114 4.01 19.49 -8.81
CA LEU A 114 2.86 18.58 -8.83
C LEU A 114 1.64 19.20 -8.14
N ALA A 115 0.45 19.07 -8.73
CA ALA A 115 -0.82 19.36 -8.09
C ALA A 115 -1.34 18.14 -7.30
N PRO A 116 -2.06 18.33 -6.19
CA PRO A 116 -2.67 17.21 -5.47
C PRO A 116 -3.76 16.57 -6.33
N THR A 117 -3.93 15.26 -6.27
CA THR A 117 -4.95 14.55 -7.08
C THR A 117 -6.37 14.96 -6.67
N PHE A 118 -6.54 15.48 -5.45
CA PHE A 118 -7.78 16.10 -4.96
C PHE A 118 -8.33 17.22 -5.86
N VAL A 119 -7.49 17.88 -6.69
CA VAL A 119 -7.99 18.92 -7.62
C VAL A 119 -9.03 18.41 -8.61
N HIS A 120 -9.02 17.10 -8.89
CA HIS A 120 -9.95 16.44 -9.79
C HIS A 120 -11.12 15.76 -9.09
N VAL A 121 -11.19 15.74 -7.76
CA VAL A 121 -12.31 15.10 -7.06
C VAL A 121 -13.57 15.97 -7.18
N ARG A 122 -14.65 15.41 -7.74
CA ARG A 122 -15.97 16.04 -7.83
C ARG A 122 -17.03 15.02 -7.41
N LEU A 123 -17.75 15.34 -6.33
CA LEU A 123 -18.89 14.56 -5.85
C LEU A 123 -20.08 15.47 -5.51
N LEU A 124 -19.83 16.46 -4.65
CA LEU A 124 -20.87 17.33 -4.09
C LEU A 124 -20.82 18.76 -4.64
N SER A 125 -19.77 19.10 -5.38
CA SER A 125 -19.58 20.43 -5.96
C SER A 125 -18.79 20.35 -7.25
N ASP A 126 -19.17 21.19 -8.21
CA ASP A 126 -18.44 21.41 -9.46
C ASP A 126 -17.35 22.49 -9.34
N LYS A 127 -17.23 23.14 -8.18
CA LYS A 127 -16.20 24.17 -7.95
C LYS A 127 -14.82 23.53 -8.09
N SER A 128 -14.00 24.13 -8.95
CA SER A 128 -12.58 23.81 -8.98
C SER A 128 -11.88 24.40 -7.77
N PRO A 129 -11.07 23.62 -7.05
CA PRO A 129 -10.26 24.16 -5.97
C PRO A 129 -9.24 25.17 -6.50
N GLU A 130 -8.68 25.94 -5.59
CA GLU A 130 -7.58 26.85 -5.88
C GLU A 130 -6.39 26.11 -6.49
N ASP A 131 -5.60 26.84 -7.29
CA ASP A 131 -4.44 26.28 -7.96
C ASP A 131 -3.29 26.06 -6.96
N CYS A 132 -3.26 24.89 -6.34
CA CYS A 132 -2.26 24.54 -5.32
C CYS A 132 -1.24 23.53 -5.86
N ARG A 133 0.01 23.63 -5.40
CA ARG A 133 1.13 22.80 -5.83
C ARG A 133 1.97 22.31 -4.64
N LEU A 134 2.44 21.08 -4.72
CA LEU A 134 3.29 20.44 -3.73
C LEU A 134 4.73 20.94 -3.85
N ALA A 135 5.41 21.11 -2.71
CA ALA A 135 6.84 21.36 -2.67
C ALA A 135 7.62 20.11 -3.09
N HIS A 136 8.81 20.29 -3.69
CA HIS A 136 9.72 19.18 -3.89
C HIS A 136 10.41 18.91 -2.55
N SER A 137 9.98 17.84 -1.90
CA SER A 137 10.53 17.42 -0.62
C SER A 137 10.56 15.90 -0.54
N GLU A 138 11.56 15.37 0.15
CA GLU A 138 11.55 13.96 0.51
C GLU A 138 10.60 13.70 1.68
N LEU A 139 10.05 12.49 1.73
CA LEU A 139 9.35 12.04 2.93
C LEU A 139 10.37 11.79 4.03
N GLY A 140 10.27 12.54 5.12
CA GLY A 140 11.18 12.47 6.26
C GLY A 140 10.71 11.50 7.34
N ARG A 141 10.91 11.92 8.60
CA ARG A 141 10.40 11.22 9.80
C ARG A 141 9.05 11.79 10.20
N ALA A 142 8.22 10.99 10.88
CA ALA A 142 6.91 11.47 11.33
C ALA A 142 6.97 12.59 12.39
N HIS A 143 8.12 12.79 13.04
CA HIS A 143 8.35 13.89 13.99
C HIS A 143 8.61 15.26 13.32
N GLU A 144 8.82 15.28 12.00
CA GLU A 144 8.96 16.49 11.19
C GLU A 144 7.62 16.80 10.55
N GLU A 145 7.30 18.08 10.36
CA GLU A 145 6.05 18.49 9.68
C GLU A 145 6.00 17.84 8.30
N PRO A 146 5.06 16.90 8.05
CA PRO A 146 5.02 16.19 6.79
C PRO A 146 4.77 17.19 5.64
N PRO A 147 5.58 17.21 4.58
CA PRO A 147 5.49 18.20 3.50
C PRO A 147 4.34 17.89 2.53
N ILE A 148 3.20 17.43 3.03
CA ILE A 148 2.10 16.81 2.25
C ILE A 148 1.03 17.81 1.82
N PHE A 149 1.01 19.02 2.39
CA PHE A 149 0.04 20.05 2.03
C PHE A 149 0.55 20.93 0.88
N PRO A 150 -0.27 21.15 -0.16
CA PRO A 150 0.09 21.97 -1.29
C PRO A 150 -0.07 23.46 -0.98
N GLN A 151 0.69 24.31 -1.68
CA GLN A 151 0.69 25.76 -1.52
C GLN A 151 0.13 26.46 -2.77
N PRO A 152 -0.65 27.55 -2.63
CA PRO A 152 -1.21 28.27 -3.77
C PRO A 152 -0.13 28.81 -4.72
N GLY A 153 -0.27 28.53 -6.03
CA GLY A 153 0.57 29.10 -7.10
C GLY A 153 2.05 28.75 -7.05
N ARG A 154 2.46 27.73 -6.26
CA ARG A 154 3.88 27.39 -6.09
C ARG A 154 4.48 26.79 -7.37
N GLN A 155 5.69 27.23 -7.71
CA GLN A 155 6.58 26.54 -8.63
C GLN A 155 7.75 25.94 -7.86
N ALA A 156 8.46 24.97 -8.45
CA ALA A 156 9.68 24.40 -7.88
C ALA A 156 10.90 25.19 -8.40
N PRO A 157 11.55 26.01 -7.55
CA PRO A 157 12.75 26.74 -7.95
C PRO A 157 13.88 25.78 -8.32
N GLU A 158 14.73 26.18 -9.27
CA GLU A 158 15.84 25.33 -9.76
C GLU A 158 16.79 24.87 -8.63
N HIS A 159 17.06 25.71 -7.64
CA HIS A 159 17.93 25.34 -6.51
C HIS A 159 17.33 24.21 -5.67
N GLU A 160 16.03 24.27 -5.37
CA GLU A 160 15.28 23.24 -4.64
C GLU A 160 15.29 21.92 -5.41
N VAL A 161 15.04 21.97 -6.72
CA VAL A 161 15.11 20.80 -7.60
C VAL A 161 16.50 20.16 -7.58
N ASN A 162 17.55 20.98 -7.69
CA ASN A 162 18.94 20.50 -7.71
C ASN A 162 19.37 19.91 -6.36
N GLU A 163 18.98 20.53 -5.24
CA GLU A 163 19.23 20.01 -3.89
C GLU A 163 18.53 18.67 -3.67
N HIS A 164 17.27 18.57 -4.08
CA HIS A 164 16.48 17.34 -3.99
C HIS A 164 17.10 16.18 -4.79
N ILE A 165 17.55 16.44 -6.02
CA ILE A 165 18.22 15.42 -6.85
C ILE A 165 19.58 15.01 -6.25
N ARG A 166 20.34 15.94 -5.66
CA ARG A 166 21.58 15.60 -4.95
C ARG A 166 21.32 14.75 -3.71
N ALA A 167 20.27 15.04 -2.95
CA ALA A 167 19.86 14.25 -1.80
C ALA A 167 19.47 12.82 -2.21
N PHE A 168 18.72 12.67 -3.32
CA PHE A 168 18.44 11.35 -3.91
C PHE A 168 19.73 10.62 -4.28
N GLY A 169 20.68 11.28 -4.95
CA GLY A 169 21.95 10.67 -5.35
C GLY A 169 22.78 10.18 -4.16
N ALA A 170 22.82 10.96 -3.08
CA ALA A 170 23.47 10.59 -1.83
C ALA A 170 22.79 9.37 -1.17
N ALA A 171 21.46 9.42 -1.04
CA ALA A 171 20.69 8.31 -0.46
C ALA A 171 20.79 7.03 -1.30
N PHE A 172 20.76 7.14 -2.63
CA PHE A 172 20.95 6.00 -3.54
C PHE A 172 22.35 5.39 -3.38
N THR A 173 23.39 6.21 -3.26
CA THR A 173 24.77 5.75 -3.09
C THR A 173 24.92 4.99 -1.77
N GLU A 174 24.40 5.54 -0.68
CA GLU A 174 24.39 4.86 0.62
C GLU A 174 23.62 3.54 0.58
N LEU A 175 22.45 3.54 -0.05
CA LEU A 175 21.67 2.31 -0.26
C LEU A 175 22.48 1.29 -1.05
N ALA A 176 23.09 1.70 -2.17
CA ALA A 176 23.83 0.83 -3.06
C ALA A 176 25.04 0.15 -2.40
N ASP A 177 25.65 0.79 -1.40
CA ASP A 177 26.77 0.21 -0.66
C ASP A 177 26.34 -0.89 0.33
N ARG A 178 25.12 -0.81 0.87
CA ARG A 178 24.62 -1.73 1.91
C ARG A 178 23.66 -2.79 1.40
N LEU A 179 22.99 -2.52 0.28
CA LEU A 179 21.93 -3.36 -0.27
C LEU A 179 22.42 -4.75 -0.66
N ASN A 180 21.62 -5.77 -0.33
CA ASN A 180 21.86 -7.13 -0.84
C ASN A 180 21.42 -7.24 -2.32
N TRP A 181 22.31 -6.86 -3.25
CA TRP A 181 22.06 -6.86 -4.69
C TRP A 181 21.74 -8.22 -5.33
N LYS A 182 22.03 -9.33 -4.64
CA LYS A 182 21.75 -10.69 -5.12
C LYS A 182 20.29 -11.10 -4.91
N ASP A 183 19.60 -10.47 -3.97
CA ASP A 183 18.21 -10.77 -3.66
C ASP A 183 17.27 -9.77 -4.34
N PHE A 184 16.63 -10.18 -5.44
CA PHE A 184 15.78 -9.30 -6.23
C PHE A 184 14.60 -8.70 -5.43
N PRO A 185 13.83 -9.46 -4.60
CA PRO A 185 12.80 -8.87 -3.75
C PRO A 185 13.33 -7.75 -2.84
N THR A 186 14.53 -7.93 -2.26
CA THR A 186 15.22 -6.88 -1.49
C THR A 186 15.54 -5.67 -2.38
N VAL A 187 16.20 -5.87 -3.52
CA VAL A 187 16.54 -4.79 -4.45
C VAL A 187 15.29 -4.02 -4.88
N TYR A 188 14.25 -4.73 -5.31
CA TYR A 188 13.02 -4.14 -5.80
C TYR A 188 12.29 -3.35 -4.70
N ALA A 189 12.13 -3.92 -3.50
CA ALA A 189 11.42 -3.25 -2.40
C ALA A 189 12.14 -1.97 -1.93
N HIS A 190 13.47 -2.00 -1.83
CA HIS A 190 14.26 -0.83 -1.45
C HIS A 190 14.26 0.24 -2.54
N LEU A 191 14.36 -0.12 -3.83
CA LEU A 191 14.25 0.85 -4.92
C LEU A 191 12.86 1.46 -5.01
N LEU A 192 11.80 0.66 -4.85
CA LEU A 192 10.43 1.15 -4.79
C LEU A 192 10.25 2.14 -3.64
N SER A 193 10.80 1.84 -2.47
CA SER A 193 10.75 2.72 -1.29
C SER A 193 11.58 3.99 -1.46
N LEU A 194 12.75 3.90 -2.10
CA LEU A 194 13.55 5.10 -2.39
C LEU A 194 12.83 6.02 -3.38
N LEU A 195 12.22 5.45 -4.43
CA LEU A 195 11.38 6.21 -5.35
C LEU A 195 10.16 6.81 -4.64
N HIS A 196 9.53 6.07 -3.71
CA HIS A 196 8.45 6.58 -2.87
C HIS A 196 8.91 7.79 -2.04
N ARG A 197 10.06 7.71 -1.40
CA ARG A 197 10.63 8.79 -0.59
C ARG A 197 10.86 10.07 -1.39
N PHE A 198 11.40 9.98 -2.60
CA PHE A 198 11.88 11.15 -3.36
C PHE A 198 10.96 11.61 -4.51
N THR A 199 10.12 10.73 -5.06
CA THR A 199 9.37 11.01 -6.31
C THR A 199 7.85 11.08 -6.11
N TRP A 200 7.36 11.03 -4.87
CA TRP A 200 5.94 11.14 -4.52
C TRP A 200 5.31 12.52 -4.85
N CYS A 201 6.14 13.57 -4.88
CA CYS A 201 5.76 14.98 -5.13
C CYS A 201 6.26 15.52 -6.47
N ILE A 202 6.82 14.65 -7.32
CA ILE A 202 7.37 15.02 -8.63
C ILE A 202 6.35 14.66 -9.69
N ALA A 203 6.01 15.57 -10.61
CA ALA A 203 5.06 15.24 -11.69
C ALA A 203 5.67 14.29 -12.73
N SER A 204 4.91 13.24 -13.08
CA SER A 204 5.26 12.25 -14.12
C SER A 204 5.16 12.81 -15.54
N ASP A 205 4.18 13.67 -15.77
CA ASP A 205 4.00 14.46 -16.98
C ASP A 205 3.70 15.92 -16.59
N THR A 206 4.40 16.85 -17.22
CA THR A 206 4.21 18.30 -17.04
C THR A 206 3.41 18.91 -18.19
N GLN A 207 2.99 18.10 -19.16
CA GLN A 207 2.14 18.53 -20.26
C GLN A 207 0.66 18.42 -19.90
N THR A 208 0.29 17.72 -18.83
CA THR A 208 -1.09 17.76 -18.30
C THR A 208 -1.34 19.00 -17.45
N ASP A 209 -2.56 19.56 -17.50
CA ASP A 209 -2.94 20.74 -16.72
C ASP A 209 -4.21 20.50 -15.86
N PRO A 210 -4.10 20.56 -14.52
CA PRO A 210 -2.86 20.61 -13.75
C PRO A 210 -2.12 19.26 -13.81
N PRO A 211 -0.78 19.25 -13.64
CA PRO A 211 -0.01 18.02 -13.57
C PRO A 211 -0.20 17.36 -12.20
N ASP A 212 -1.00 16.29 -12.14
CA ASP A 212 -1.56 15.75 -10.89
C ASP A 212 -1.15 14.31 -10.57
N LEU A 213 -0.41 13.66 -11.48
CA LEU A 213 0.09 12.30 -11.32
C LEU A 213 1.55 12.30 -10.88
N SER A 214 1.82 11.78 -9.67
CA SER A 214 3.18 11.64 -9.17
C SER A 214 3.99 10.63 -9.99
N LEU A 215 5.29 10.90 -10.15
CA LEU A 215 6.24 10.00 -10.80
C LEU A 215 6.31 8.67 -10.05
N TYR A 216 6.26 8.67 -8.71
CA TYR A 216 6.21 7.44 -7.93
C TYR A 216 5.00 6.55 -8.30
N ASP A 217 3.80 7.14 -8.34
CA ASP A 217 2.57 6.40 -8.64
C ASP A 217 2.56 5.89 -10.09
N HIS A 218 3.05 6.69 -11.03
CA HIS A 218 3.25 6.27 -12.42
C HIS A 218 4.19 5.06 -12.52
N LEU A 219 5.41 5.18 -11.98
CA LEU A 219 6.43 4.13 -12.05
C LEU A 219 5.97 2.82 -11.39
N ARG A 220 5.36 2.89 -10.20
CA ARG A 220 4.91 1.68 -9.49
C ARG A 220 3.76 0.99 -10.24
N VAL A 221 2.79 1.74 -10.76
CA VAL A 221 1.65 1.15 -11.47
C VAL A 221 2.08 0.61 -12.83
N THR A 222 2.97 1.29 -13.56
CA THR A 222 3.59 0.75 -14.79
C THR A 222 4.32 -0.57 -14.49
N SER A 223 5.08 -0.65 -13.41
CA SER A 223 5.73 -1.90 -12.98
C SER A 223 4.72 -3.01 -12.66
N ALA A 224 3.63 -2.69 -11.95
CA ALA A 224 2.57 -3.64 -11.63
C ALA A 224 1.87 -4.20 -12.88
N ILE A 225 1.56 -3.33 -13.85
CA ILE A 225 0.95 -3.73 -15.12
C ILE A 225 1.93 -4.57 -15.93
N ALA A 226 3.20 -4.18 -16.03
CA ALA A 226 4.23 -4.94 -16.73
C ALA A 226 4.41 -6.34 -16.13
N ALA A 227 4.37 -6.47 -14.79
CA ALA A 227 4.40 -7.76 -14.11
C ALA A 227 3.22 -8.66 -14.55
N CYS A 228 2.01 -8.12 -14.60
CA CYS A 228 0.82 -8.85 -15.05
C CYS A 228 0.89 -9.25 -16.52
N LEU A 229 1.26 -8.31 -17.40
CA LEU A 229 1.39 -8.57 -18.83
C LEU A 229 2.44 -9.65 -19.09
N TYR A 230 3.59 -9.60 -18.42
CA TYR A 230 4.64 -10.60 -18.59
C TYR A 230 4.14 -11.98 -18.21
N ARG A 231 3.53 -12.13 -17.02
CA ARG A 231 3.00 -13.42 -16.55
C ARG A 231 1.98 -13.99 -17.51
N PHE A 232 1.02 -13.17 -17.94
CA PHE A 232 0.00 -13.56 -18.89
C PHE A 232 0.60 -14.10 -20.20
N HIS A 233 1.54 -13.35 -20.79
CA HIS A 233 2.13 -13.72 -22.07
C HIS A 233 3.11 -14.89 -21.96
N ALA A 234 3.92 -14.95 -20.90
CA ALA A 234 4.87 -16.02 -20.65
C ALA A 234 4.16 -17.37 -20.41
N GLU A 235 3.13 -17.38 -19.56
CA GLU A 235 2.35 -18.60 -19.28
C GLU A 235 1.46 -18.99 -20.47
N GLY A 236 0.94 -18.01 -21.20
CA GLY A 236 0.15 -18.23 -22.41
C GLY A 236 0.96 -18.62 -23.64
N GLY A 237 2.30 -18.58 -23.57
CA GLY A 237 3.18 -18.85 -24.72
C GLY A 237 3.04 -17.84 -25.86
N THR A 238 2.72 -16.58 -25.53
CA THR A 238 2.46 -15.47 -26.48
C THR A 238 3.40 -14.28 -26.26
N LEU A 239 4.57 -14.53 -25.66
CA LEU A 239 5.59 -13.53 -25.40
C LEU A 239 6.50 -13.36 -26.63
N ASP A 240 5.96 -12.76 -27.69
CA ASP A 240 6.68 -12.41 -28.90
C ASP A 240 6.21 -11.06 -29.47
N ASP A 241 7.06 -10.38 -30.25
CA ASP A 241 6.77 -9.04 -30.79
C ASP A 241 5.57 -9.06 -31.74
N GLY A 242 5.32 -10.16 -32.45
CA GLY A 242 4.21 -10.30 -33.38
C GLY A 242 2.87 -10.27 -32.65
N THR A 243 2.71 -11.12 -31.63
CA THR A 243 1.51 -11.10 -30.79
C THR A 243 1.40 -9.81 -29.99
N LEU A 244 2.48 -9.24 -29.46
CA LEU A 244 2.41 -7.98 -28.73
C LEU A 244 2.08 -6.77 -29.61
N LYS A 245 2.19 -6.83 -30.95
CA LYS A 245 1.63 -5.76 -31.80
C LYS A 245 0.10 -5.79 -31.86
N ASN A 246 -0.50 -6.95 -31.68
CA ASN A 246 -1.95 -7.16 -31.70
C ASN A 246 -2.33 -8.09 -30.54
N PRO A 247 -2.22 -7.61 -29.30
CA PRO A 247 -2.35 -8.47 -28.13
C PRO A 247 -3.79 -8.96 -27.96
N PRO A 248 -3.99 -10.14 -27.35
CA PRO A 248 -5.32 -10.55 -26.91
C PRO A 248 -5.88 -9.53 -25.91
N PRO A 249 -7.21 -9.33 -25.87
CA PRO A 249 -7.83 -8.47 -24.88
C PRO A 249 -7.80 -9.11 -23.49
N GLN A 250 -7.98 -8.31 -22.44
CA GLN A 250 -8.19 -8.78 -21.06
C GLN A 250 -7.00 -9.56 -20.49
N ARG A 251 -5.82 -8.95 -20.56
CA ARG A 251 -4.57 -9.55 -20.08
C ARG A 251 -4.38 -9.43 -18.57
N CYS A 252 -5.06 -8.47 -17.97
CA CYS A 252 -5.05 -8.20 -16.54
C CYS A 252 -6.41 -8.51 -15.91
N ALA A 253 -6.40 -8.74 -14.61
CA ALA A 253 -7.56 -8.81 -13.75
C ALA A 253 -7.31 -7.93 -12.52
N VAL A 254 -8.38 -7.55 -11.83
CA VAL A 254 -8.27 -6.87 -10.54
C VAL A 254 -9.01 -7.68 -9.48
N LEU A 255 -8.38 -7.80 -8.33
CA LEU A 255 -8.95 -8.37 -7.11
C LEU A 255 -9.26 -7.23 -6.15
N VAL A 256 -10.41 -7.30 -5.48
CA VAL A 256 -10.70 -6.57 -4.26
C VAL A 256 -10.85 -7.55 -3.11
N GLY A 257 -10.16 -7.29 -2.01
CA GLY A 257 -10.35 -7.94 -0.72
C GLY A 257 -10.92 -6.95 0.29
N ASP A 258 -11.88 -7.40 1.10
CA ASP A 258 -12.57 -6.52 2.06
C ASP A 258 -12.91 -7.29 3.34
N LEU A 259 -12.42 -6.78 4.48
CA LEU A 259 -12.72 -7.29 5.81
C LEU A 259 -14.08 -6.77 6.33
N SER A 260 -14.96 -7.70 6.66
CA SER A 260 -16.28 -7.42 7.23
C SER A 260 -16.34 -7.73 8.72
N GLY A 261 -17.17 -6.99 9.46
CA GLY A 261 -17.34 -7.16 10.91
C GLY A 261 -16.44 -6.27 11.77
N ILE A 262 -15.71 -5.33 11.16
CA ILE A 262 -14.75 -4.42 11.81
C ILE A 262 -15.36 -3.70 13.02
N GLN A 263 -16.47 -2.98 12.84
CA GLN A 263 -17.07 -2.16 13.89
C GLN A 263 -17.50 -3.00 15.11
N GLY A 264 -18.16 -4.15 14.87
CA GLY A 264 -18.53 -5.06 15.95
C GLY A 264 -17.29 -5.58 16.70
N TYR A 265 -16.30 -6.09 15.96
CA TYR A 265 -15.06 -6.58 16.54
C TYR A 265 -14.28 -5.52 17.33
N LEU A 266 -14.24 -4.28 16.87
CA LEU A 266 -13.56 -3.19 17.58
C LEU A 266 -14.30 -2.81 18.86
N TYR A 267 -15.60 -2.56 18.81
CA TYR A 267 -16.31 -1.91 19.92
C TYR A 267 -17.01 -2.84 20.91
N HIS A 268 -17.14 -4.14 20.62
CA HIS A 268 -17.66 -5.09 21.61
C HIS A 268 -16.79 -5.19 22.87
N ILE A 269 -15.55 -4.69 22.86
CA ILE A 269 -14.68 -4.63 24.05
C ILE A 269 -14.79 -3.35 24.88
N ALA A 270 -15.64 -2.41 24.48
CA ALA A 270 -15.82 -1.14 25.15
C ALA A 270 -16.77 -1.22 26.38
N THR A 271 -17.25 -2.41 26.74
CA THR A 271 -18.09 -2.62 27.93
C THR A 271 -17.29 -2.48 29.24
N VAL A 272 -17.92 -1.83 30.22
CA VAL A 272 -17.34 -1.31 31.47
C VAL A 272 -16.74 -2.43 32.35
N GLY A 273 -15.51 -2.22 32.84
CA GLY A 273 -14.99 -2.91 34.03
C GLY A 273 -13.85 -3.93 33.83
N ALA A 274 -13.14 -3.90 32.70
CA ALA A 274 -11.82 -4.54 32.56
C ALA A 274 -10.85 -3.47 32.03
N GLY A 275 -9.92 -3.00 32.87
CA GLY A 275 -8.97 -1.93 32.53
C GLY A 275 -8.22 -2.16 31.21
N GLY A 276 -7.60 -1.11 30.64
CA GLY A 276 -6.78 -1.24 29.43
C GLY A 276 -7.54 -1.36 28.10
N VAL A 277 -8.79 -0.87 28.03
CA VAL A 277 -9.62 -0.86 26.79
C VAL A 277 -8.89 -0.21 25.62
N ALA A 278 -8.25 0.94 25.82
CA ALA A 278 -7.54 1.65 24.74
C ALA A 278 -6.36 0.87 24.16
N ARG A 279 -5.61 0.13 25.00
CA ARG A 279 -4.53 -0.76 24.53
C ARG A 279 -5.09 -1.86 23.63
N ARG A 280 -6.19 -2.51 24.06
CA ARG A 280 -6.85 -3.54 23.26
C ARG A 280 -7.43 -2.98 21.96
N LEU A 281 -8.10 -1.83 22.00
CA LEU A 281 -8.63 -1.17 20.79
C LEU A 281 -7.53 -0.86 19.78
N ARG A 282 -6.38 -0.33 20.22
CA ARG A 282 -5.21 -0.11 19.36
C ARG A 282 -4.75 -1.40 18.71
N ALA A 283 -4.54 -2.45 19.50
CA ALA A 283 -4.08 -3.73 18.98
C ALA A 283 -5.07 -4.36 17.99
N ARG A 284 -6.37 -4.21 18.24
CA ARG A 284 -7.41 -4.69 17.32
C ARG A 284 -7.43 -3.91 16.01
N SER A 285 -7.34 -2.58 16.06
CA SER A 285 -7.27 -1.74 14.86
C SER A 285 -6.03 -2.08 14.03
N PHE A 286 -4.85 -2.15 14.67
CA PHE A 286 -3.63 -2.62 14.04
C PHE A 286 -3.78 -4.05 13.48
N GLY A 287 -4.38 -4.96 14.23
CA GLY A 287 -4.64 -6.33 13.78
C GLY A 287 -5.51 -6.41 12.52
N LEU A 288 -6.51 -5.54 12.38
CA LEU A 288 -7.32 -5.45 11.16
C LEU A 288 -6.50 -4.96 9.96
N GLN A 289 -5.64 -3.96 10.16
CA GLN A 289 -4.70 -3.51 9.13
C GLN A 289 -3.76 -4.64 8.72
N MET A 290 -3.22 -5.39 9.69
CA MET A 290 -2.34 -6.53 9.42
C MET A 290 -3.05 -7.69 8.73
N LEU A 291 -4.35 -7.92 8.98
CA LEU A 291 -5.14 -8.92 8.26
C LEU A 291 -5.26 -8.56 6.77
N ALA A 292 -5.53 -7.30 6.44
CA ALA A 292 -5.59 -6.85 5.05
C ALA A 292 -4.21 -6.89 4.38
N GLU A 293 -3.17 -6.43 5.08
CA GLU A 293 -1.79 -6.45 4.59
C GLU A 293 -1.33 -7.88 4.28
N VAL A 294 -1.46 -8.80 5.25
CA VAL A 294 -1.09 -10.22 5.05
C VAL A 294 -1.93 -10.87 3.96
N ALA A 295 -3.24 -10.59 3.89
CA ALA A 295 -4.09 -11.13 2.83
C ALA A 295 -3.58 -10.70 1.45
N SER A 296 -3.23 -9.42 1.28
CA SER A 296 -2.66 -8.90 0.03
C SER A 296 -1.30 -9.52 -0.29
N LEU A 297 -0.41 -9.66 0.69
CA LEU A 297 0.91 -10.29 0.51
C LEU A 297 0.79 -11.77 0.13
N LYS A 298 -0.16 -12.50 0.71
CA LYS A 298 -0.46 -13.89 0.31
C LYS A 298 -0.92 -13.99 -1.14
N VAL A 299 -1.73 -13.04 -1.61
CA VAL A 299 -2.10 -12.95 -3.02
C VAL A 299 -0.86 -12.69 -3.88
N LEU A 300 -0.02 -11.71 -3.53
CA LEU A 300 1.21 -11.44 -4.29
C LEU A 300 2.12 -12.67 -4.37
N HIS A 301 2.32 -13.37 -3.25
CA HIS A 301 3.13 -14.59 -3.20
C HIS A 301 2.54 -15.72 -4.05
N ALA A 302 1.22 -15.89 -4.06
CA ALA A 302 0.55 -16.92 -4.85
C ALA A 302 0.67 -16.71 -6.37
N PHE A 303 0.82 -15.46 -6.81
CA PHE A 303 0.98 -15.09 -8.22
C PHE A 303 2.42 -14.68 -8.59
N ASP A 304 3.37 -14.77 -7.64
CA ASP A 304 4.77 -14.34 -7.77
C ASP A 304 4.88 -12.91 -8.36
N LEU A 305 4.16 -11.97 -7.74
CA LEU A 305 4.05 -10.56 -8.12
C LEU A 305 4.82 -9.62 -7.17
N PRO A 306 5.34 -8.48 -7.66
CA PRO A 306 6.01 -7.49 -6.83
C PRO A 306 5.04 -6.71 -5.93
N LEU A 307 5.58 -6.05 -4.90
CA LEU A 307 4.82 -5.20 -3.97
C LEU A 307 3.99 -4.11 -4.67
N ALA A 308 4.42 -3.65 -5.85
CA ALA A 308 3.71 -2.62 -6.60
C ALA A 308 2.32 -3.06 -7.10
N ASN A 309 2.05 -4.36 -7.17
CA ASN A 309 0.75 -4.89 -7.59
C ASN A 309 -0.38 -4.64 -6.59
N VAL A 310 -0.07 -4.21 -5.36
CA VAL A 310 -1.08 -3.65 -4.45
C VAL A 310 -1.32 -2.19 -4.83
N LEU A 311 -2.43 -1.93 -5.53
CA LEU A 311 -2.78 -0.60 -6.03
C LEU A 311 -3.19 0.34 -4.88
N MET A 312 -3.98 -0.19 -3.95
CA MET A 312 -4.46 0.52 -2.77
C MET A 312 -4.74 -0.47 -1.64
N ALA A 313 -4.52 -0.02 -0.41
CA ALA A 313 -4.86 -0.74 0.81
C ALA A 313 -5.22 0.29 1.89
N SER A 314 -6.44 0.23 2.43
CA SER A 314 -6.94 1.15 3.45
C SER A 314 -8.17 0.56 4.16
N GLY A 315 -8.33 0.79 5.46
CA GLY A 315 -9.57 0.47 6.20
C GLY A 315 -9.99 -1.01 6.17
N GLY A 316 -9.04 -1.94 6.05
CA GLY A 316 -9.34 -3.38 5.90
C GLY A 316 -9.75 -3.81 4.49
N LYS A 317 -9.69 -2.90 3.51
CA LYS A 317 -9.95 -3.13 2.09
C LYS A 317 -8.66 -2.96 1.27
N PHE A 318 -8.46 -3.82 0.29
CA PHE A 318 -7.29 -3.73 -0.58
C PHE A 318 -7.63 -4.14 -2.02
N TYR A 319 -6.87 -3.61 -2.98
CA TYR A 319 -7.02 -3.92 -4.38
C TYR A 319 -5.68 -4.35 -4.98
N VAL A 320 -5.68 -5.50 -5.65
CA VAL A 320 -4.48 -6.09 -6.26
C VAL A 320 -4.69 -6.23 -7.75
N LEU A 321 -3.74 -5.75 -8.55
CA LEU A 321 -3.69 -6.01 -9.97
C LEU A 321 -3.06 -7.38 -10.22
N LEU A 322 -3.74 -8.24 -10.96
CA LEU A 322 -3.36 -9.63 -11.21
C LEU A 322 -3.21 -9.89 -12.72
N PRO A 323 -2.39 -10.86 -13.14
CA PRO A 323 -2.46 -11.41 -14.49
C PRO A 323 -3.77 -12.20 -14.65
N ASN A 324 -4.42 -12.09 -15.80
CA ASN A 324 -5.65 -12.84 -16.08
C ASN A 324 -5.33 -14.27 -16.53
N LEU A 325 -4.92 -15.11 -15.59
CA LEU A 325 -4.52 -16.50 -15.85
C LEU A 325 -5.72 -17.46 -15.78
N PRO A 326 -5.73 -18.55 -16.57
CA PRO A 326 -6.77 -19.58 -16.48
C PRO A 326 -6.90 -20.20 -15.07
N THR A 327 -5.78 -20.30 -14.35
CA THR A 327 -5.70 -20.84 -12.99
C THR A 327 -6.07 -19.84 -11.88
N ALA A 328 -6.21 -18.54 -12.21
CA ALA A 328 -6.40 -17.49 -11.22
C ALA A 328 -7.63 -17.72 -10.33
N SER A 329 -8.74 -18.20 -10.90
CA SER A 329 -9.98 -18.46 -10.18
C SER A 329 -9.83 -19.56 -9.13
N GLU A 330 -9.09 -20.62 -9.44
CA GLU A 330 -8.80 -21.72 -8.52
C GLU A 330 -7.91 -21.25 -7.37
N THR A 331 -6.82 -20.55 -7.69
CA THR A 331 -5.89 -19.98 -6.70
C THR A 331 -6.59 -19.04 -5.72
N LEU A 332 -7.42 -18.11 -6.23
CA LEU A 332 -8.12 -17.13 -5.39
C LEU A 332 -9.20 -17.79 -4.53
N THR A 333 -9.88 -18.83 -5.04
CA THR A 333 -10.86 -19.60 -4.28
C THR A 333 -10.19 -20.40 -3.15
N ALA A 334 -9.00 -20.96 -3.41
CA ALA A 334 -8.20 -21.63 -2.37
C ALA A 334 -7.78 -20.63 -1.28
N LEU A 335 -7.27 -19.46 -1.65
CA LEU A 335 -6.92 -18.39 -0.70
C LEU A 335 -8.11 -17.90 0.13
N GLN A 336 -9.29 -17.76 -0.49
CA GLN A 336 -10.54 -17.43 0.22
C GLN A 336 -10.88 -18.50 1.25
N ARG A 337 -10.84 -19.79 0.87
CA ARG A 337 -11.18 -20.91 1.76
C ARG A 337 -10.20 -21.02 2.93
N ASP A 338 -8.91 -20.86 2.67
CA ASP A 338 -7.89 -20.88 3.73
C ASP A 338 -8.08 -19.72 4.72
N SER A 339 -8.42 -18.54 4.20
CA SER A 339 -8.73 -17.36 5.01
C SER A 339 -9.99 -17.58 5.84
N ASP A 340 -11.05 -18.13 5.26
CA ASP A 340 -12.30 -18.45 5.95
C ASP A 340 -12.07 -19.44 7.10
N LYS A 341 -11.29 -20.50 6.86
CA LYS A 341 -10.97 -21.51 7.87
C LYS A 341 -10.23 -20.87 9.04
N TRP A 342 -9.23 -20.05 8.76
CA TRP A 342 -8.46 -19.39 9.80
C TRP A 342 -9.28 -18.35 10.57
N LEU A 343 -10.11 -17.55 9.89
CA LEU A 343 -10.97 -16.54 10.52
C LEU A 343 -12.08 -17.18 11.36
N LEU A 344 -12.66 -18.29 10.91
CA LEU A 344 -13.66 -19.04 11.68
C LEU A 344 -13.04 -19.58 12.99
N ALA A 345 -11.83 -20.14 12.92
CA ALA A 345 -11.13 -20.66 14.08
C ALA A 345 -10.70 -19.54 15.05
N SER A 346 -10.14 -18.44 14.55
CA SER A 346 -9.55 -17.37 15.36
C SER A 346 -10.57 -16.36 15.90
N PHE A 347 -11.69 -16.15 15.20
CA PHE A 347 -12.67 -15.10 15.50
C PHE A 347 -14.11 -15.59 15.60
N HIS A 348 -14.34 -16.90 15.52
CA HIS A 348 -15.69 -17.49 15.54
C HIS A 348 -16.65 -16.87 14.50
N GLY A 349 -16.12 -16.39 13.39
CA GLY A 349 -16.88 -15.75 12.32
C GLY A 349 -17.31 -14.30 12.57
N GLU A 350 -16.85 -13.66 13.66
CA GLU A 350 -17.05 -12.22 13.89
C GLU A 350 -16.46 -11.40 12.75
N LEU A 351 -15.24 -11.75 12.33
CA LEU A 351 -14.57 -11.23 11.15
C LEU A 351 -14.70 -12.21 9.98
N ALA A 352 -14.83 -11.66 8.76
CA ALA A 352 -14.71 -12.41 7.53
C ALA A 352 -13.97 -11.59 6.48
N LEU A 353 -13.13 -12.23 5.67
CA LEU A 353 -12.52 -11.65 4.49
C LEU A 353 -13.35 -12.04 3.27
N SER A 354 -13.66 -11.11 2.39
CA SER A 354 -14.33 -11.40 1.11
C SER A 354 -13.44 -10.99 -0.05
N LEU A 355 -13.12 -11.95 -0.92
CA LEU A 355 -12.35 -11.77 -2.13
C LEU A 355 -13.28 -11.79 -3.35
N ALA A 356 -13.22 -10.76 -4.18
CA ALA A 356 -13.93 -10.69 -5.44
C ALA A 356 -13.01 -10.17 -6.54
N TRP A 357 -13.09 -10.72 -7.74
CA TRP A 357 -12.22 -10.33 -8.84
C TRP A 357 -12.95 -10.30 -10.18
N MET A 358 -12.32 -9.64 -11.16
CA MET A 358 -12.78 -9.63 -12.54
C MET A 358 -11.63 -9.36 -13.52
N PRO A 359 -11.69 -9.90 -14.75
CA PRO A 359 -10.85 -9.46 -15.85
C PRO A 359 -11.05 -7.97 -16.14
N VAL A 360 -9.99 -7.29 -16.56
CA VAL A 360 -9.99 -5.88 -16.95
C VAL A 360 -9.72 -5.80 -18.45
N ALA A 361 -10.66 -5.26 -19.21
CA ALA A 361 -10.40 -4.99 -20.62
C ALA A 361 -9.38 -3.87 -20.78
N ASP A 362 -8.48 -4.00 -21.73
CA ASP A 362 -7.39 -3.06 -22.01
C ASP A 362 -7.87 -1.61 -22.13
N ARG A 363 -9.04 -1.40 -22.75
CA ARG A 363 -9.66 -0.07 -22.86
C ARG A 363 -10.02 0.57 -21.51
N GLN A 364 -10.28 -0.22 -20.46
CA GLN A 364 -10.66 0.27 -19.13
C GLN A 364 -9.48 0.83 -18.32
N PHE A 365 -8.26 0.70 -18.82
CA PHE A 365 -7.10 1.42 -18.30
C PHE A 365 -7.05 2.89 -18.78
N GLY A 366 -7.71 3.20 -19.89
CA GLY A 366 -7.81 4.56 -20.45
C GLY A 366 -8.99 5.37 -19.91
N THR A 367 -9.11 6.61 -20.37
CA THR A 367 -10.10 7.59 -19.90
C THR A 367 -11.08 8.02 -21.01
N GLY A 368 -12.28 8.47 -20.65
CA GLY A 368 -13.30 8.95 -21.60
C GLY A 368 -14.47 7.99 -21.90
N ALA A 369 -15.42 8.44 -22.73
CA ALA A 369 -16.70 7.76 -22.95
C ALA A 369 -16.59 6.38 -23.62
N GLU A 370 -15.55 6.15 -24.45
CA GLU A 370 -15.35 4.88 -25.16
C GLU A 370 -14.60 3.82 -24.33
N SER A 371 -13.73 4.27 -23.43
CA SER A 371 -12.89 3.44 -22.55
C SER A 371 -13.62 3.00 -21.28
N GLY A 372 -14.52 3.83 -20.77
CA GLY A 372 -15.31 3.57 -19.55
C GLY A 372 -14.55 3.79 -18.24
N GLY A 373 -13.21 3.84 -18.30
CA GLY A 373 -12.34 4.19 -17.18
C GLY A 373 -12.18 3.11 -16.12
N PHE A 374 -11.17 3.27 -15.26
CA PHE A 374 -10.93 2.33 -14.18
C PHE A 374 -12.04 2.42 -13.11
N SER A 375 -12.72 3.55 -13.00
CA SER A 375 -13.94 3.71 -12.20
C SER A 375 -15.06 2.74 -12.60
N GLN A 376 -15.19 2.38 -13.88
CA GLN A 376 -16.15 1.34 -14.30
C GLN A 376 -15.75 -0.02 -13.71
N VAL A 377 -14.47 -0.36 -13.72
CA VAL A 377 -13.97 -1.60 -13.12
C VAL A 377 -14.32 -1.66 -11.63
N LEU A 378 -14.09 -0.55 -10.90
CA LEU A 378 -14.44 -0.46 -9.48
C LEU A 378 -15.95 -0.60 -9.22
N ARG A 379 -16.80 -0.02 -10.09
CA ARG A 379 -18.27 -0.15 -10.02
C ARG A 379 -18.74 -1.56 -10.32
N GLU A 380 -18.12 -2.27 -11.25
CA GLU A 380 -18.45 -3.67 -11.57
C GLU A 380 -17.95 -4.67 -10.52
N LEU A 381 -16.83 -4.37 -9.84
CA LEU A 381 -16.35 -5.14 -8.70
C LEU A 381 -17.28 -5.04 -7.49
N TYR A 382 -17.90 -3.87 -7.25
CA TYR A 382 -18.73 -3.63 -6.08
C TYR A 382 -19.87 -4.65 -5.88
N PRO A 383 -20.75 -4.93 -6.87
CA PRO A 383 -21.80 -5.94 -6.69
C PRO A 383 -21.23 -7.34 -6.48
N ARG A 384 -20.12 -7.71 -7.15
CA ARG A 384 -19.47 -9.01 -6.95
C ARG A 384 -18.97 -9.17 -5.51
N LEU A 385 -18.35 -8.12 -4.98
CA LEU A 385 -17.90 -8.09 -3.59
C LEU A 385 -19.08 -8.17 -2.61
N ARG A 386 -20.17 -7.44 -2.89
CA ARG A 386 -21.39 -7.48 -2.07
C ARG A 386 -21.99 -8.89 -2.03
N ASP A 387 -22.03 -9.59 -3.16
CA ASP A 387 -22.54 -10.96 -3.23
C ASP A 387 -21.68 -11.93 -2.41
N GLN A 388 -20.35 -11.76 -2.43
CA GLN A 388 -19.44 -12.51 -1.55
C GLN A 388 -19.68 -12.20 -0.07
N LYS A 389 -19.88 -10.92 0.28
CA LYS A 389 -20.22 -10.49 1.64
C LYS A 389 -21.56 -11.03 2.15
N GLN A 390 -22.47 -11.42 1.27
CA GLN A 390 -23.73 -12.10 1.67
C GLN A 390 -23.55 -13.59 1.93
N ARG A 391 -22.40 -14.17 1.54
CA ARG A 391 -22.07 -15.61 1.66
C ARG A 391 -20.84 -15.83 2.53
N ARG A 392 -20.73 -15.09 3.64
CA ARG A 392 -19.57 -15.13 4.54
C ARG A 392 -19.28 -16.55 4.99
N LEU A 393 -18.00 -16.95 4.92
CA LEU A 393 -17.51 -18.26 5.40
C LEU A 393 -18.20 -19.45 4.72
N HIS A 394 -18.88 -19.24 3.59
CA HIS A 394 -19.58 -20.31 2.86
C HIS A 394 -18.62 -21.45 2.49
N GLY A 395 -17.38 -21.14 2.11
CA GLY A 395 -16.39 -22.14 1.73
C GLY A 395 -16.02 -23.15 2.82
N VAL A 396 -16.39 -22.86 4.08
CA VAL A 396 -16.13 -23.74 5.23
C VAL A 396 -17.40 -24.17 5.95
N LEU A 397 -18.46 -23.36 5.96
CA LEU A 397 -19.72 -23.67 6.65
C LEU A 397 -20.67 -24.56 5.85
N THR A 398 -20.46 -24.71 4.55
CA THR A 398 -21.27 -25.59 3.69
C THR A 398 -20.39 -26.56 2.91
N ASP A 399 -20.99 -27.68 2.50
CA ASP A 399 -20.45 -28.61 1.50
C ASP A 399 -21.54 -28.97 0.48
N ALA A 400 -21.25 -29.92 -0.42
CA ALA A 400 -22.22 -30.37 -1.43
C ALA A 400 -23.52 -31.00 -0.84
N ARG A 401 -23.53 -31.34 0.45
CA ARG A 401 -24.65 -31.96 1.17
C ARG A 401 -25.44 -30.95 2.02
N GLY A 402 -24.99 -29.71 2.14
CA GLY A 402 -25.67 -28.65 2.90
C GLY A 402 -24.78 -28.02 3.96
N TRP A 403 -25.38 -27.68 5.11
CA TRP A 403 -24.66 -27.08 6.24
C TRP A 403 -23.75 -28.10 6.93
N GLN A 404 -22.51 -27.70 7.23
CA GLN A 404 -21.60 -28.46 8.05
C GLN A 404 -21.85 -28.13 9.52
N GLU A 405 -22.86 -28.78 10.13
CA GLU A 405 -23.31 -28.46 11.50
C GLU A 405 -22.20 -28.47 12.56
N SER A 406 -21.19 -29.34 12.40
CA SER A 406 -20.02 -29.40 13.30
C SER A 406 -19.22 -28.10 13.33
N GLU A 407 -19.19 -27.33 12.23
CA GLU A 407 -18.46 -26.08 12.12
C GLU A 407 -19.14 -24.92 12.86
N PHE A 408 -20.43 -25.08 13.23
CA PHE A 408 -21.19 -24.12 14.02
C PHE A 408 -21.06 -24.34 15.52
N LEU A 409 -20.70 -25.56 15.93
CA LEU A 409 -20.58 -25.90 17.34
C LEU A 409 -19.24 -25.39 17.89
N ARG A 410 -19.28 -24.78 19.08
CA ARG A 410 -18.08 -24.38 19.83
C ARG A 410 -17.99 -25.21 21.09
N PRO A 411 -16.78 -25.62 21.52
CA PRO A 411 -16.60 -26.30 22.78
C PRO A 411 -17.21 -25.49 23.92
N PRO A 412 -17.92 -26.13 24.87
CA PRO A 412 -18.37 -25.44 26.07
C PRO A 412 -17.15 -24.94 26.87
N PHE A 413 -17.34 -23.85 27.62
CA PHE A 413 -16.28 -23.40 28.54
C PHE A 413 -16.06 -24.43 29.65
N PRO A 414 -14.83 -24.52 30.18
CA PRO A 414 -14.57 -25.27 31.41
C PRO A 414 -15.51 -24.81 32.53
N ALA A 415 -15.95 -25.75 33.38
CA ALA A 415 -17.00 -25.48 34.39
C ALA A 415 -16.60 -24.43 35.44
N ASP A 416 -15.30 -24.23 35.64
CA ASP A 416 -14.70 -23.25 36.55
C ASP A 416 -14.41 -21.89 35.87
N ARG A 417 -14.70 -21.75 34.57
CA ARG A 417 -14.39 -20.54 33.80
C ARG A 417 -15.65 -19.83 33.32
N SER A 418 -15.64 -18.51 33.42
CA SER A 418 -16.70 -17.65 32.89
C SER A 418 -16.36 -17.14 31.50
N ALA A 419 -17.34 -16.55 30.81
CA ALA A 419 -17.07 -15.81 29.58
C ALA A 419 -16.18 -14.60 29.88
N CYS A 420 -15.17 -14.37 29.05
CA CYS A 420 -14.30 -13.20 29.14
C CYS A 420 -15.13 -11.91 29.29
N PRO A 421 -14.93 -11.11 30.34
CA PRO A 421 -15.70 -9.90 30.59
C PRO A 421 -15.41 -8.80 29.58
N SER A 422 -14.30 -8.89 28.84
CA SER A 422 -13.96 -7.93 27.79
C SER A 422 -14.62 -8.25 26.46
N CYS A 423 -14.54 -9.48 25.93
CA CYS A 423 -15.09 -9.79 24.60
C CYS A 423 -16.35 -10.66 24.62
N HIS A 424 -16.64 -11.33 25.73
CA HIS A 424 -17.75 -12.26 25.90
C HIS A 424 -17.75 -13.46 24.92
N ARG A 425 -16.60 -13.79 24.31
CA ARG A 425 -16.49 -14.85 23.28
C ARG A 425 -15.71 -16.09 23.71
N PHE A 426 -14.74 -15.92 24.58
CA PHE A 426 -13.75 -16.94 24.96
C PHE A 426 -13.71 -17.08 26.49
N PRO A 427 -13.24 -18.21 27.04
CA PRO A 427 -13.10 -18.38 28.48
C PRO A 427 -12.13 -17.35 29.09
N ALA A 428 -12.46 -16.83 30.26
CA ALA A 428 -11.58 -15.97 31.06
C ALA A 428 -10.48 -16.81 31.73
N GLU A 429 -9.21 -16.49 31.49
CA GLU A 429 -8.08 -17.36 31.88
C GLU A 429 -6.84 -16.58 32.37
N PHE A 430 -6.71 -15.30 32.03
CA PHE A 430 -5.49 -14.51 32.24
C PHE A 430 -5.80 -13.15 32.88
N THR A 431 -4.96 -12.70 33.80
CA THR A 431 -5.02 -11.34 34.37
C THR A 431 -4.01 -10.44 33.65
N ILE A 432 -4.42 -9.24 33.25
CA ILE A 432 -3.56 -8.28 32.52
C ILE A 432 -2.58 -7.61 33.48
N ALA A 433 -3.05 -7.21 34.65
CA ALA A 433 -2.30 -6.58 35.73
C ALA A 433 -2.54 -7.37 37.04
N PRO A 434 -1.74 -8.40 37.33
CA PRO A 434 -1.95 -9.27 38.50
C PRO A 434 -1.92 -8.51 39.84
N ASP A 435 -1.21 -7.39 39.88
CA ASP A 435 -1.06 -6.55 41.07
C ASP A 435 -2.21 -5.54 41.24
N ASP A 436 -3.13 -5.44 40.27
CA ASP A 436 -4.32 -4.59 40.34
C ASP A 436 -5.52 -5.41 40.87
N PRO A 437 -6.02 -5.11 42.09
CA PRO A 437 -7.12 -5.86 42.70
C PRO A 437 -8.46 -5.71 41.95
N GLU A 438 -8.61 -4.71 41.08
CA GLU A 438 -9.81 -4.51 40.27
C GLU A 438 -9.73 -5.19 38.90
N ASP A 439 -8.57 -5.76 38.54
CA ASP A 439 -8.39 -6.42 37.25
C ASP A 439 -9.11 -7.77 37.20
N LYS A 440 -9.83 -7.99 36.11
CA LYS A 440 -10.63 -9.21 35.90
C LYS A 440 -9.90 -10.14 34.94
N GLU A 441 -10.03 -11.43 35.16
CA GLU A 441 -9.54 -12.42 34.19
C GLU A 441 -10.18 -12.17 32.82
N VAL A 442 -9.35 -12.11 31.78
CA VAL A 442 -9.73 -12.02 30.36
C VAL A 442 -9.28 -13.28 29.62
N CYS A 443 -9.77 -13.49 28.41
CA CYS A 443 -9.28 -14.58 27.56
C CYS A 443 -7.87 -14.30 27.03
N GLN A 444 -7.16 -15.36 26.59
CA GLN A 444 -5.85 -15.28 25.94
C GLN A 444 -5.79 -14.17 24.88
N LYS A 445 -6.80 -14.11 24.00
CA LYS A 445 -6.84 -13.12 22.94
C LYS A 445 -6.89 -11.67 23.45
N CYS A 446 -7.73 -11.39 24.45
CA CYS A 446 -7.81 -10.04 25.02
C CYS A 446 -6.55 -9.68 25.82
N PHE A 447 -5.89 -10.67 26.42
CA PHE A 447 -4.58 -10.50 27.04
C PHE A 447 -3.52 -10.14 25.98
N ASP A 448 -3.44 -10.90 24.88
CA ASP A 448 -2.52 -10.64 23.77
C ASP A 448 -2.77 -9.28 23.12
N ASP A 449 -4.04 -8.91 22.91
CA ASP A 449 -4.43 -7.58 22.42
C ASP A 449 -3.91 -6.49 23.37
N ALA A 450 -3.98 -6.67 24.69
CA ALA A 450 -3.47 -5.69 25.64
C ALA A 450 -1.94 -5.58 25.59
N GLN A 451 -1.22 -6.71 25.48
CA GLN A 451 0.24 -6.74 25.38
C GLN A 451 0.75 -6.12 24.08
N LEU A 452 0.11 -6.46 22.94
CA LEU A 452 0.42 -5.87 21.65
C LEU A 452 0.14 -4.36 21.66
N GLY A 453 -1.00 -3.95 22.22
CA GLY A 453 -1.40 -2.55 22.32
C GLY A 453 -0.43 -1.66 23.09
N SER A 454 0.23 -2.23 24.10
CA SER A 454 1.32 -1.57 24.83
C SER A 454 2.58 -1.42 23.97
N ARG A 455 3.01 -2.50 23.30
CA ARG A 455 4.21 -2.51 22.44
C ARG A 455 4.09 -1.56 21.25
N LEU A 456 2.90 -1.43 20.66
CA LEU A 456 2.65 -0.56 19.52
C LEU A 456 3.00 0.92 19.77
N THR A 457 2.96 1.37 21.02
CA THR A 457 3.31 2.77 21.39
C THR A 457 4.79 3.12 21.22
N ARG A 458 5.64 2.12 20.98
CA ARG A 458 7.08 2.27 20.74
C ARG A 458 7.53 1.53 19.48
N ALA A 459 6.59 1.00 18.70
CA ALA A 459 6.93 0.20 17.54
C ALA A 459 7.58 1.05 16.45
N GLU A 460 8.73 0.58 15.97
CA GLU A 460 9.44 1.16 14.82
C GLU A 460 9.46 0.20 13.63
N PHE A 461 9.22 -1.10 13.84
CA PHE A 461 9.28 -2.13 12.81
C PHE A 461 8.13 -3.12 12.92
N VAL A 462 7.65 -3.56 11.75
CA VAL A 462 6.75 -4.70 11.60
C VAL A 462 7.37 -5.70 10.62
N GLY A 463 7.62 -6.92 11.08
CA GLY A 463 8.08 -8.02 10.22
C GLY A 463 6.95 -8.96 9.84
N PHE A 464 6.88 -9.33 8.57
CA PHE A 464 5.93 -10.30 8.00
C PHE A 464 6.66 -11.59 7.64
N TYR A 465 6.13 -12.73 8.06
CA TYR A 465 6.75 -14.03 7.86
C TYR A 465 5.71 -15.05 7.41
N ASP A 466 6.07 -15.92 6.47
CA ASP A 466 5.26 -17.11 6.19
C ASP A 466 5.09 -17.93 7.48
N ARG A 467 6.19 -18.16 8.22
CA ARG A 467 6.18 -18.68 9.60
C ARG A 467 7.36 -18.13 10.38
N ALA A 468 7.15 -17.81 11.65
CA ALA A 468 8.21 -17.47 12.60
C ALA A 468 7.95 -18.10 13.98
N GLU A 469 9.01 -18.27 14.74
CA GLU A 469 8.98 -18.78 16.12
C GLU A 469 8.28 -17.83 17.11
N ARG A 470 8.22 -16.53 16.79
CA ARG A 470 7.73 -15.46 17.66
C ARG A 470 6.88 -14.47 16.84
N GLY A 471 5.81 -13.98 17.45
CA GLY A 471 4.89 -13.00 16.85
C GLY A 471 3.43 -13.42 16.99
N SER A 472 2.56 -12.65 16.37
CA SER A 472 1.12 -12.89 16.33
C SER A 472 0.74 -13.64 15.06
N ALA A 473 -0.05 -14.71 15.18
CA ALA A 473 -0.58 -15.42 14.02
C ALA A 473 -1.59 -14.56 13.27
N CYS A 474 -1.51 -14.56 11.93
CA CYS A 474 -2.38 -13.77 11.05
C CYS A 474 -2.58 -14.53 9.72
N LEU A 475 -3.77 -15.05 9.44
CA LEU A 475 -4.09 -15.79 8.20
C LEU A 475 -3.08 -16.90 7.83
N GLY A 476 -2.56 -17.59 8.84
CA GLY A 476 -1.53 -18.64 8.68
C GLY A 476 -0.10 -18.13 8.52
N TRP A 477 0.10 -16.81 8.49
CA TRP A 477 1.40 -16.13 8.58
C TRP A 477 1.68 -15.68 10.02
N THR A 478 2.89 -15.16 10.26
CA THR A 478 3.27 -14.53 11.52
C THR A 478 3.62 -13.06 11.30
N VAL A 479 3.12 -12.19 12.18
CA VAL A 479 3.43 -10.76 12.21
C VAL A 479 4.16 -10.44 13.51
N CYS A 480 5.32 -9.80 13.43
CA CYS A 480 6.12 -9.40 14.57
C CYS A 480 6.23 -7.88 14.64
N VAL A 481 6.07 -7.32 15.83
CA VAL A 481 6.21 -5.87 16.10
C VAL A 481 7.40 -5.67 17.02
N ALA A 482 8.29 -4.75 16.64
CA ALA A 482 9.52 -4.44 17.36
C ALA A 482 9.82 -2.93 17.37
N ASP A 483 10.54 -2.48 18.37
CA ASP A 483 11.15 -1.14 18.48
C ASP A 483 12.58 -1.11 17.92
N ASP A 484 13.24 -2.27 17.85
CA ASP A 484 14.57 -2.44 17.26
C ASP A 484 14.57 -3.53 16.18
N PRO A 485 15.25 -3.34 15.02
CA PRO A 485 15.23 -4.32 13.94
C PRO A 485 15.91 -5.65 14.32
N HIS A 486 16.84 -5.67 15.27
CA HIS A 486 17.49 -6.89 15.77
C HIS A 486 16.57 -7.72 16.67
N ALA A 487 15.47 -7.15 17.17
CA ALA A 487 14.46 -7.90 17.92
C ALA A 487 13.53 -8.71 16.99
N LEU A 488 13.54 -8.44 15.68
CA LEU A 488 12.79 -9.21 14.70
C LEU A 488 13.39 -10.62 14.49
N PRO A 489 12.56 -11.66 14.30
CA PRO A 489 13.03 -12.96 13.84
C PRO A 489 13.81 -12.88 12.52
N PRO A 490 14.73 -13.83 12.24
CA PRO A 490 15.46 -13.85 10.98
C PRO A 490 14.55 -14.18 9.79
N ASN A 491 14.99 -13.77 8.59
CA ASN A 491 14.35 -14.07 7.29
C ASN A 491 12.88 -13.63 7.15
N PRO A 492 12.55 -12.35 7.41
CA PRO A 492 11.23 -11.82 7.06
C PRO A 492 10.98 -11.87 5.56
N ALA A 493 9.73 -12.15 5.18
CA ALA A 493 9.26 -11.97 3.80
C ALA A 493 9.20 -10.48 3.43
N LEU A 494 8.88 -9.62 4.40
CA LEU A 494 8.87 -8.17 4.28
C LEU A 494 9.06 -7.53 5.65
N VAL A 495 9.76 -6.41 5.71
CA VAL A 495 9.80 -5.52 6.88
C VAL A 495 9.16 -4.17 6.52
N ALA A 496 8.25 -3.68 7.35
CA ALA A 496 7.78 -2.30 7.29
C ALA A 496 8.45 -1.49 8.41
N ARG A 497 9.25 -0.47 8.07
CA ARG A 497 9.71 0.55 9.02
C ARG A 497 8.58 1.57 9.23
N LEU A 498 8.19 1.78 10.47
CA LEU A 498 7.13 2.71 10.83
C LEU A 498 7.70 4.11 11.01
N ASN A 499 6.99 5.12 10.52
CA ASN A 499 7.24 6.55 10.79
C ASN A 499 8.61 7.08 10.37
N SER A 500 9.33 6.35 9.51
CA SER A 500 10.61 6.77 8.93
C SER A 500 10.83 6.14 7.56
N SER A 501 11.20 6.97 6.59
CA SER A 501 11.51 6.56 5.21
C SER A 501 12.94 6.02 5.00
N ASP A 502 13.80 6.15 6.00
CA ASP A 502 15.15 5.60 5.98
C ASP A 502 15.06 4.07 6.16
N LEU A 503 15.71 3.26 5.33
CA LEU A 503 15.69 1.79 5.46
C LEU A 503 17.08 1.21 5.73
N SER A 504 18.04 2.07 6.08
CA SER A 504 19.45 1.72 6.22
C SER A 504 19.77 0.70 7.32
N HIS A 505 18.85 0.47 8.27
CA HIS A 505 18.99 -0.55 9.33
C HIS A 505 18.54 -1.96 8.89
N VAL A 506 17.81 -2.08 7.78
CA VAL A 506 17.30 -3.36 7.26
C VAL A 506 17.68 -3.58 5.77
N PRO A 507 18.95 -3.36 5.37
CA PRO A 507 19.35 -3.34 3.95
C PRO A 507 19.44 -4.74 3.31
N HIS A 508 19.32 -5.80 4.12
CA HIS A 508 19.54 -7.18 3.69
C HIS A 508 18.24 -7.98 3.48
N VAL A 509 17.09 -7.36 3.72
CA VAL A 509 15.77 -7.97 3.60
C VAL A 509 14.85 -7.06 2.79
N PRO A 510 13.79 -7.60 2.16
CA PRO A 510 12.77 -6.78 1.54
C PRO A 510 12.17 -5.84 2.57
N ALA A 511 12.22 -4.54 2.30
CA ALA A 511 11.73 -3.54 3.23
C ALA A 511 10.97 -2.41 2.53
N LYS A 512 9.96 -1.89 3.23
CA LYS A 512 9.24 -0.66 2.90
C LYS A 512 9.14 0.23 4.13
N PHE A 513 8.77 1.49 3.94
CA PHE A 513 8.29 2.32 5.04
C PHE A 513 6.78 2.46 5.00
N ALA A 514 6.18 2.72 6.15
CA ALA A 514 4.77 3.05 6.31
C ALA A 514 4.62 4.07 7.45
N PHE A 515 3.56 4.86 7.40
CA PHE A 515 3.19 5.72 8.52
C PHE A 515 2.16 5.01 9.40
N LEU A 516 2.25 5.21 10.70
CA LEU A 516 1.29 4.71 11.67
C LEU A 516 1.18 5.73 12.81
N THR A 517 -0.04 6.20 13.08
CA THR A 517 -0.26 7.05 14.25
C THR A 517 -0.26 6.19 15.52
N ASN A 518 0.86 6.18 16.23
CA ASN A 518 1.05 5.45 17.48
C ASN A 518 1.41 6.37 18.67
N TYR A 519 1.26 7.69 18.50
CA TYR A 519 1.47 8.67 19.56
C TYR A 519 0.59 8.41 20.78
N VAL A 520 1.22 8.47 21.96
CA VAL A 520 0.55 8.50 23.25
C VAL A 520 1.30 9.46 24.17
N PRO A 521 0.58 10.25 24.98
CA PRO A 521 1.22 11.16 25.92
C PRO A 521 1.98 10.38 26.99
N ARG A 522 3.18 10.86 27.35
CA ARG A 522 4.07 10.22 28.33
C ARG A 522 4.37 11.12 29.52
N GLU A 523 4.54 10.51 30.69
CA GLU A 523 5.09 11.15 31.89
C GLU A 523 6.61 11.34 31.74
N ASP A 524 7.21 12.13 32.65
CA ASP A 524 8.65 12.42 32.64
C ASP A 524 9.53 11.15 32.75
N ASP A 525 8.98 10.08 33.34
CA ASP A 525 9.65 8.77 33.45
C ASP A 525 9.48 7.87 32.20
N GLY A 526 8.82 8.38 31.16
CA GLY A 526 8.58 7.71 29.88
C GLY A 526 7.41 6.72 29.86
N LYS A 527 6.67 6.56 30.98
CA LYS A 527 5.44 5.77 31.00
C LYS A 527 4.31 6.51 30.31
N VAL A 528 3.36 5.74 29.76
CA VAL A 528 2.16 6.31 29.14
C VAL A 528 1.29 6.94 30.22
N LYS A 529 0.87 8.20 30.03
CA LYS A 529 0.00 8.88 30.98
C LYS A 529 -1.31 8.10 31.15
N PRO A 530 -1.74 7.81 32.39
CA PRO A 530 -3.08 7.30 32.67
C PRO A 530 -4.15 8.28 32.19
N PHE A 531 -5.35 7.78 31.91
CA PHE A 531 -6.44 8.62 31.44
C PHE A 531 -6.89 9.63 32.50
N GLU A 532 -6.77 9.30 33.78
CA GLU A 532 -7.01 10.19 34.91
C GLU A 532 -6.06 11.39 34.88
N THR A 533 -4.78 11.14 34.58
CA THR A 533 -3.76 12.20 34.42
C THR A 533 -4.01 13.05 33.18
N ILE A 534 -4.45 12.44 32.07
CA ILE A 534 -4.80 13.16 30.83
C ILE A 534 -6.01 14.07 31.05
N ALA A 535 -7.02 13.59 31.79
CA ALA A 535 -8.24 14.33 32.08
C ALA A 535 -7.98 15.55 33.00
N GLY A 536 -7.01 15.42 33.91
CA GLY A 536 -6.77 16.41 34.96
C GLY A 536 -7.99 16.51 35.89
N GLU A 537 -8.48 17.73 36.11
CA GLU A 537 -9.71 17.98 36.88
C GLU A 537 -10.98 17.91 36.02
N GLY A 538 -10.85 17.80 34.70
CA GLY A 538 -11.95 17.82 33.73
C GLY A 538 -12.37 16.44 33.23
N PRO A 539 -13.42 16.37 32.38
CA PRO A 539 -13.75 15.15 31.66
C PRO A 539 -12.79 14.88 30.50
N LEU A 540 -12.75 13.63 30.05
CA LEU A 540 -12.10 13.26 28.78
C LEU A 540 -13.03 13.55 27.60
N ALA A 541 -12.44 14.09 26.54
CA ALA A 541 -13.03 14.14 25.21
C ALA A 541 -12.64 12.89 24.42
N VAL A 542 -13.60 12.33 23.67
CA VAL A 542 -13.35 11.25 22.71
C VAL A 542 -13.72 11.76 21.33
N ILE A 543 -12.75 11.80 20.42
CA ILE A 543 -12.94 12.23 19.04
C ILE A 543 -12.93 10.99 18.16
N LYS A 544 -14.04 10.76 17.46
CA LYS A 544 -14.12 9.78 16.37
C LYS A 544 -14.48 10.51 15.08
N ALA A 545 -13.68 10.32 14.05
CA ALA A 545 -13.95 10.88 12.72
C ALA A 545 -13.77 9.81 11.64
N ASP A 546 -14.45 10.00 10.53
CA ASP A 546 -14.50 9.12 9.36
C ASP A 546 -14.61 10.00 8.10
N VAL A 547 -14.04 9.58 6.97
CA VAL A 547 -14.16 10.34 5.72
C VAL A 547 -15.52 10.14 5.07
N ASP A 548 -16.27 11.23 4.92
CA ASP A 548 -17.56 11.22 4.24
C ASP A 548 -17.46 10.70 2.80
N HIS A 549 -18.37 9.79 2.44
CA HIS A 549 -18.53 9.26 1.08
C HIS A 549 -17.27 8.65 0.44
N LEU A 550 -16.28 8.19 1.22
CA LEU A 550 -15.01 7.71 0.68
C LEU A 550 -15.15 6.64 -0.43
N GLY A 551 -16.07 5.69 -0.24
CA GLY A 551 -16.34 4.67 -1.26
C GLY A 551 -16.78 5.26 -2.61
N GLN A 552 -17.57 6.34 -2.59
CA GLN A 552 -17.99 7.08 -3.79
C GLN A 552 -16.85 7.96 -4.33
N VAL A 553 -16.00 8.54 -3.47
CA VAL A 553 -14.81 9.30 -3.89
C VAL A 553 -13.92 8.45 -4.80
N PHE A 554 -13.63 7.21 -4.40
CA PHE A 554 -12.81 6.31 -5.21
C PHE A 554 -13.52 5.79 -6.46
N GLN A 555 -14.85 5.61 -6.41
CA GLN A 555 -15.60 5.08 -7.55
C GLN A 555 -15.89 6.14 -8.61
N ASP A 556 -16.29 7.35 -8.22
CA ASP A 556 -16.83 8.35 -9.14
C ASP A 556 -16.13 9.72 -9.03
N GLY A 557 -15.37 9.98 -7.96
CA GLY A 557 -14.79 11.31 -7.69
C GLY A 557 -13.88 11.83 -8.81
N LEU A 558 -13.10 10.95 -9.44
CA LEU A 558 -12.18 11.31 -10.54
C LEU A 558 -12.81 11.17 -11.93
N ARG A 559 -14.01 10.59 -12.01
CA ARG A 559 -14.67 10.31 -13.29
C ARG A 559 -15.33 11.57 -13.86
N ARG A 560 -15.32 11.69 -15.19
CA ARG A 560 -16.12 12.67 -15.95
C ARG A 560 -16.89 11.96 -17.05
N ASP A 561 -18.11 12.42 -17.30
CA ASP A 561 -18.93 11.88 -18.40
C ASP A 561 -18.44 12.36 -19.78
N ALA A 562 -17.69 13.47 -19.83
CA ALA A 562 -17.03 13.99 -21.02
C ALA A 562 -15.50 14.03 -20.83
N PRO A 563 -14.70 13.77 -21.88
CA PRO A 563 -13.25 13.93 -21.81
C PRO A 563 -12.83 15.37 -21.50
N PRO A 564 -11.69 15.57 -20.80
CA PRO A 564 -10.88 14.53 -20.18
C PRO A 564 -11.52 13.99 -18.88
N SER A 565 -11.41 12.69 -18.66
CA SER A 565 -11.71 12.03 -17.37
C SER A 565 -10.40 11.68 -16.66
N PHE A 566 -10.41 11.52 -15.34
CA PHE A 566 -9.21 11.37 -14.50
C PHE A 566 -9.16 10.04 -13.73
N ASP A 567 -9.98 9.08 -14.14
CA ASP A 567 -10.17 7.78 -13.49
C ASP A 567 -9.20 6.69 -14.01
N THR A 568 -7.90 7.01 -14.02
CA THR A 568 -6.82 6.04 -14.30
C THR A 568 -6.44 5.29 -13.02
N PRO A 569 -5.90 4.05 -13.11
CA PRO A 569 -5.46 3.32 -11.93
C PRO A 569 -4.40 4.08 -11.12
N SER A 570 -3.50 4.81 -11.78
CA SER A 570 -2.43 5.56 -11.10
C SER A 570 -2.95 6.76 -10.31
N ARG A 571 -3.95 7.49 -10.80
CA ARG A 571 -4.57 8.59 -10.04
C ARG A 571 -5.38 8.10 -8.85
N ILE A 572 -6.11 7.00 -9.02
CA ILE A 572 -6.84 6.37 -7.92
C ILE A 572 -5.86 5.90 -6.83
N ALA A 573 -4.74 5.29 -7.23
CA ALA A 573 -3.68 4.87 -6.32
C ALA A 573 -3.00 6.06 -5.61
N SER A 574 -2.77 7.16 -6.34
CA SER A 574 -2.24 8.43 -5.81
C SER A 574 -3.19 9.06 -4.79
N LEU A 575 -4.50 9.10 -5.07
CA LEU A 575 -5.52 9.61 -4.16
C LEU A 575 -5.56 8.79 -2.86
N SER A 576 -5.52 7.46 -2.95
CA SER A 576 -5.49 6.59 -1.78
C SER A 576 -4.26 6.85 -0.90
N ARG A 577 -3.09 7.04 -1.52
CA ARG A 577 -1.84 7.32 -0.82
C ARG A 577 -1.85 8.69 -0.13
N GLN A 578 -2.36 9.73 -0.80
CA GLN A 578 -2.46 11.06 -0.21
C GLN A 578 -3.43 11.08 0.99
N MET A 579 -4.50 10.28 0.95
CA MET A 579 -5.40 10.13 2.09
C MET A 579 -4.71 9.46 3.29
N ASP A 580 -3.99 8.36 3.05
CA ASP A 580 -3.24 7.66 4.10
C ASP A 580 -2.17 8.56 4.75
N TYR A 581 -1.49 9.41 3.97
CA TYR A 581 -0.54 10.37 4.54
C TYR A 581 -1.18 11.31 5.57
N PHE A 582 -2.43 11.72 5.34
CA PHE A 582 -3.15 12.55 6.29
C PHE A 582 -3.45 11.78 7.58
N PHE A 583 -4.15 10.65 7.48
CA PHE A 583 -4.61 9.90 8.65
C PHE A 583 -3.49 9.19 9.42
N SER A 584 -2.36 8.89 8.77
CA SER A 584 -1.27 8.13 9.39
C SER A 584 -0.08 9.02 9.75
N GLY A 585 0.45 9.78 8.78
CA GLY A 585 1.67 10.58 8.94
C GLY A 585 1.42 11.96 9.56
N TRP A 586 0.50 12.74 9.00
CA TRP A 586 0.15 14.06 9.51
C TRP A 586 -0.46 14.01 10.90
N MET A 587 -1.38 13.08 11.15
CA MET A 587 -1.96 12.90 12.48
C MET A 587 -0.91 12.56 13.53
N GLN A 588 0.14 11.80 13.20
CA GLN A 588 1.24 11.54 14.13
C GLN A 588 1.96 12.83 14.52
N TRP A 589 2.37 13.63 13.53
CA TRP A 589 3.05 14.90 13.77
C TRP A 589 2.16 15.87 14.58
N LEU A 590 0.90 16.04 14.17
CA LEU A 590 -0.05 16.97 14.78
C LEU A 590 -0.25 16.69 16.27
N LEU A 591 -0.35 15.41 16.64
CA LEU A 591 -0.48 15.00 18.04
C LEU A 591 0.81 15.22 18.86
N GLU A 592 1.97 15.09 18.23
CA GLU A 592 3.26 15.32 18.90
C GLU A 592 3.58 16.81 19.08
N SER A 593 3.23 17.65 18.09
CA SER A 593 3.65 19.04 18.02
C SER A 593 2.61 20.02 18.57
N GLU A 594 1.33 19.81 18.27
CA GLU A 594 0.26 20.77 18.58
C GLU A 594 -0.69 20.27 19.67
N PHE A 595 -0.93 18.96 19.76
CA PHE A 595 -1.88 18.36 20.72
C PHE A 595 -1.22 17.29 21.61
N PRO A 596 -0.15 17.61 22.35
CA PRO A 596 0.60 16.63 23.13
C PRO A 596 -0.19 15.99 24.27
N GLY A 597 -1.33 16.57 24.68
CA GLY A 597 -2.27 16.00 25.64
C GLY A 597 -3.15 14.87 25.07
N PHE A 598 -3.22 14.72 23.75
CA PHE A 598 -4.09 13.73 23.10
C PHE A 598 -3.42 12.36 22.94
N TYR A 599 -4.23 11.32 23.11
CA TYR A 599 -3.88 9.91 23.00
C TYR A 599 -4.47 9.34 21.72
N ALA A 600 -3.62 8.80 20.82
CA ALA A 600 -4.11 8.06 19.67
C ALA A 600 -4.47 6.62 20.07
N VAL A 601 -5.76 6.29 20.04
CA VAL A 601 -6.21 4.89 20.14
C VAL A 601 -5.90 4.20 18.82
N TYR A 602 -6.32 4.79 17.72
CA TYR A 602 -5.90 4.45 16.36
C TYR A 602 -6.17 5.63 15.41
N SER A 603 -5.43 5.70 14.32
CA SER A 603 -5.71 6.58 13.17
C SER A 603 -5.04 5.96 11.95
N GLY A 604 -5.76 5.85 10.85
CA GLY A 604 -5.22 5.29 9.62
C GLY A 604 -6.28 4.97 8.58
N GLY A 605 -5.90 5.04 7.31
CA GLY A 605 -6.82 4.89 6.21
C GLY A 605 -7.80 6.05 6.10
N ASP A 606 -8.96 5.92 6.73
CA ASP A 606 -10.07 6.86 6.65
C ASP A 606 -10.78 7.17 7.98
N ASP A 607 -10.40 6.51 9.07
CA ASP A 607 -10.98 6.74 10.38
C ASP A 607 -9.93 7.00 11.46
N LEU A 608 -10.37 7.68 12.53
CA LEU A 608 -9.54 7.92 13.71
C LEU A 608 -10.36 7.84 14.99
N LEU A 609 -9.68 7.50 16.08
CA LEU A 609 -10.18 7.54 17.43
C LEU A 609 -9.11 8.10 18.36
N LEU A 610 -9.36 9.29 18.88
CA LEU A 610 -8.47 10.01 19.80
C LEU A 610 -9.17 10.22 21.15
N VAL A 611 -8.38 10.27 22.21
CA VAL A 611 -8.84 10.57 23.57
C VAL A 611 -7.96 11.68 24.14
N GLY A 612 -8.54 12.76 24.64
CA GLY A 612 -7.77 13.90 25.16
C GLY A 612 -8.53 14.67 26.24
N PRO A 613 -7.92 15.71 26.82
CA PRO A 613 -8.62 16.63 27.72
C PRO A 613 -9.74 17.40 26.98
N MET A 614 -10.82 17.72 27.68
CA MET A 614 -11.94 18.50 27.10
C MET A 614 -11.63 19.99 26.90
N ALA A 615 -10.66 20.54 27.64
CA ALA A 615 -10.44 21.98 27.78
C ALA A 615 -9.14 22.50 27.14
N GLU A 616 -8.59 21.78 26.16
CA GLU A 616 -7.34 22.14 25.46
C GLU A 616 -7.59 22.89 24.14
#